data_AF-A0A4Q3SIV4-F1
#
_entry.id   AF-A0A4Q3SIV4-F1
#
_cell.length_a   1.000
_cell.length_b   1.000
_cell.length_c   1.000
_cell.angle_alpha   90.00
_cell.angle_beta   90.00
_cell.angle_gamma   90.00
#
_symmetry.space_group_name_H-M   'P 1'
#
loop_
_entity.id
_entity.type
_entity.pdbx_description
1 polymer ?
#
loop_
_entity_poly.entity_id
_entity_poly.type
_entity_poly.pdbx_seq_one_letter_code
_entity_poly.pdbx_strand_id
1 'polypeptide(L)' 'MIHASKRIAGGAGLAAVLVKRAPTLELDWDTRSKSRFSTTDSTGREIGVVLPRGT' A
#
# COMPACT_ATOMS: atom_id res chain seq x y z
N MET A 1 -12.12 -6.68 2.83
CA MET A 1 -11.24 -5.63 3.34
C MET A 1 -9.89 -6.23 3.68
N ILE A 2 -8.82 -5.77 3.04
CA ILE A 2 -7.44 -6.23 3.29
C ILE A 2 -6.76 -5.23 4.23
N HIS A 3 -5.93 -5.70 5.16
CA HIS A 3 -5.15 -4.82 6.04
C HIS A 3 -3.66 -4.85 5.69
N ALA A 4 -3.07 -3.67 5.49
CA ALA A 4 -1.65 -3.50 5.21
C ALA A 4 -0.96 -2.87 6.42
N SER A 5 -0.13 -3.67 7.11
CA SER A 5 0.57 -3.25 8.34
C SER A 5 2.08 -3.07 8.18
N LYS A 6 2.63 -3.31 6.98
CA LYS A 6 4.06 -3.22 6.69
C LYS A 6 4.30 -2.67 5.29
N ARG A 7 5.25 -1.73 5.16
CA ARG A 7 5.79 -1.30 3.86
C ARG A 7 7.05 -2.11 3.52
N ILE A 8 7.04 -2.77 2.37
CA ILE A 8 8.24 -3.40 1.80
C ILE A 8 8.79 -2.45 0.73
N ALA A 9 9.86 -1.70 1.07
CA ALA A 9 10.44 -0.73 0.16
C ALA A 9 10.87 -1.40 -1.16
N GLY A 10 10.38 -0.88 -2.29
CA GLY A 10 10.71 -1.39 -3.63
C GLY A 10 10.33 -2.86 -3.89
N GLY A 11 9.54 -3.51 -3.01
CA GLY A 11 9.26 -4.94 -3.13
C GLY A 11 10.47 -5.84 -2.87
N ALA A 12 11.46 -5.39 -2.08
CA ALA A 12 12.64 -6.17 -1.75
C ALA A 12 12.30 -7.59 -1.25
N GLY A 13 12.95 -8.60 -1.82
CA GLY A 13 12.73 -10.02 -1.49
C GLY A 13 11.54 -10.68 -2.22
N LEU A 14 10.79 -9.94 -3.04
CA LEU A 14 9.73 -10.50 -3.88
C LEU A 14 10.25 -10.82 -5.29
N ALA A 15 9.67 -11.84 -5.91
CA ALA A 15 9.93 -12.14 -7.32
C ALA A 15 9.48 -10.96 -8.20
N ALA A 16 10.29 -10.58 -9.20
CA ALA A 16 10.04 -9.41 -10.03
C ALA A 16 8.67 -9.43 -10.75
N VAL A 17 8.16 -10.62 -11.10
CA VAL A 17 6.85 -10.77 -11.74
C VAL A 17 5.70 -10.36 -10.82
N LEU A 18 5.83 -10.58 -9.51
CA LEU A 18 4.82 -10.18 -8.52
C LEU A 18 4.80 -8.65 -8.38
N VAL A 19 5.97 -8.02 -8.32
CA VAL A 19 6.08 -6.55 -8.24
C VAL A 19 5.48 -5.90 -9.49
N LYS A 20 5.77 -6.42 -10.68
CA LYS A 20 5.27 -5.88 -11.96
C LYS A 20 3.75 -5.99 -12.13
N ARG A 21 3.10 -6.95 -11.47
CA ARG A 21 1.66 -7.20 -11.58
C ARG A 21 0.88 -6.75 -10.33
N ALA A 22 1.56 -6.14 -9.37
CA ALA A 22 0.95 -5.72 -8.13
C ALA A 22 -0.13 -4.65 -8.40
N PRO A 23 -1.30 -4.73 -7.72
CA PRO A 23 -2.25 -3.62 -7.69
C PRO A 23 -1.60 -2.34 -7.18
N THR A 24 -2.07 -1.21 -7.68
CA THR A 24 -1.54 0.11 -7.32
C THR A 24 -2.57 0.91 -6.53
N LEU A 25 -2.08 1.80 -5.69
CA LEU A 25 -2.89 2.77 -4.95
C LEU A 25 -2.65 4.16 -5.52
N GLU A 26 -3.71 4.84 -5.92
CA GLU A 26 -3.68 6.26 -6.23
C GLU A 26 -4.12 7.03 -4.99
N LEU A 27 -3.24 7.90 -4.49
CA LEU A 27 -3.44 8.62 -3.23
C LEU A 27 -3.19 10.10 -3.45
N ASP A 28 -3.89 10.94 -2.69
CA ASP A 28 -3.53 12.36 -2.59
C ASP A 28 -2.20 12.55 -1.83
N TRP A 29 -1.54 13.68 -2.06
CA TRP A 29 -0.29 14.06 -1.38
C TRP A 29 -0.41 13.99 0.15
N ASP A 30 -1.48 14.53 0.75
CA ASP A 30 -1.68 14.53 2.20
C ASP A 30 -1.87 13.11 2.75
N THR A 31 -2.59 12.27 2.00
CA THR A 31 -2.83 10.87 2.39
C THR A 31 -1.55 10.03 2.40
N ARG A 32 -0.59 10.31 1.50
CA ARG A 32 0.72 9.65 1.49
C ARG A 32 1.56 9.92 2.75
N SER A 33 1.25 10.99 3.49
CA SER A 33 1.94 11.35 4.74
C SER A 33 1.26 10.77 5.99
N LYS A 34 0.15 10.03 5.84
CA LYS A 34 -0.59 9.42 6.95
C LYS A 34 -0.15 7.99 7.17
N SER A 35 -0.02 7.61 8.44
CA SER A 35 0.26 6.22 8.84
C SER A 35 -0.99 5.35 8.91
N ARG A 36 -2.19 5.95 8.91
CA ARG A 36 -3.48 5.26 9.04
C ARG A 36 -4.50 5.86 8.09
N PHE A 37 -5.04 5.06 7.18
CA PHE A 37 -6.10 5.48 6.24
C PHE A 37 -6.78 4.27 5.60
N SER A 38 -7.95 4.48 5.00
CA SER A 38 -8.62 3.50 4.12
C SER A 38 -8.54 4.00 2.68
N THR A 39 -8.42 3.09 1.72
CA THR A 39 -8.38 3.40 0.28
C THR A 39 -8.84 2.20 -0.54
N THR A 40 -8.97 2.41 -1.85
CA THR A 40 -9.31 1.37 -2.82
C THR A 40 -8.16 1.21 -3.82
N ASP A 41 -7.76 -0.02 -4.11
CA ASP A 41 -6.75 -0.29 -5.13
C ASP A 41 -7.29 -0.20 -6.56
N SER A 42 -6.38 -0.28 -7.52
CA SER A 42 -6.70 -0.30 -8.95
C SER A 42 -7.58 -1.47 -9.41
N THR A 43 -7.82 -2.47 -8.55
CA THR A 43 -8.71 -3.61 -8.80
C THR A 43 -10.06 -3.48 -8.09
N GLY A 44 -10.33 -2.34 -7.45
CA GLY A 44 -11.58 -2.08 -6.74
C GLY A 44 -11.65 -2.68 -5.33
N ARG A 45 -10.52 -3.15 -4.77
CA ARG A 45 -10.50 -3.76 -3.44
C ARG A 45 -10.24 -2.71 -2.37
N GLU A 46 -10.99 -2.79 -1.28
CA GLU A 46 -10.80 -1.92 -0.12
C GLU A 46 -9.63 -2.39 0.76
N ILE A 47 -8.74 -1.44 1.09
CA ILE A 47 -7.51 -1.64 1.86
C ILE A 47 -7.45 -0.65 3.02
N GLY A 48 -7.33 -1.19 4.23
CA GLY A 48 -6.99 -0.41 5.43
C GLY A 48 -5.48 -0.44 5.69
N VAL A 49 -4.82 0.72 5.60
CA VAL A 49 -3.38 0.87 5.87
C VAL A 49 -3.16 1.29 7.31
N VAL A 50 -2.29 0.57 8.04
CA VAL A 50 -1.90 0.87 9.43
C VAL A 50 -0.41 0.62 9.61
N LEU A 51 0.40 1.66 9.38
CA LEU A 51 1.85 1.60 9.51
C LEU A 51 2.32 2.20 10.85
N PRO A 52 3.52 1.83 11.32
CA PRO A 52 4.23 2.59 12.35
C PRO A 52 4.34 4.07 11.94
N ARG A 53 4.37 4.98 12.91
CA ARG A 53 4.61 6.40 12.60
C ARG A 53 6.07 6.58 12.17
N GLY A 54 6.31 7.50 11.22
CA GLY A 54 7.65 7.86 10.75
C GLY A 54 8.27 6.93 9.70
N THR A 55 7.48 6.02 9.09
CA THR A 55 7.92 5.15 7.98
C THR A 55 7.82 5.79 6.61
#